data_AF-A0A3N4Z089-F1
#
_entry.id   AF-A0A3N4Z089-F1
#
_cell.length_a   1.000
_cell.length_b   1.000
_cell.length_c   1.000
_cell.angle_alpha   90.00
_cell.angle_beta   90.00
_cell.angle_gamma   90.00
#
_symmetry.space_group_name_H-M   'P 1'
#
loop_
_entity.id
_entity.type
_entity.pdbx_description
1 polymer ?
#
loop_
_entity_poly.entity_id
_entity_poly.type
_entity_poly.pdbx_seq_one_letter_code
_entity_poly.pdbx_strand_id
1 'polypeptide(L)'
;MHVHGRGATLRMSPGCGRLCRVSPSDDRSEVSALSYEQAKEELVEVVRRLETGSASLEESLALWERGEALAAHCQEWLDGARRRLDSAHSAVAPEETAAGTETPADREAALDDAAAGVPEEDER
;
A
#
# COMPACT_ATOMS: atom_id res chain seq x y z
N MET A 1 19.87 10.39 -36.34
CA MET A 1 19.73 10.82 -34.93
C MET A 1 18.27 10.69 -34.55
N HIS A 2 17.91 9.65 -33.78
CA HIS A 2 16.56 9.43 -33.25
C HIS A 2 16.53 9.92 -31.81
N VAL A 3 15.70 10.92 -31.52
CA VAL A 3 15.48 11.42 -30.15
C VAL A 3 14.20 10.77 -29.65
N HIS A 4 14.31 9.75 -28.80
CA HIS A 4 13.16 9.19 -28.09
C HIS A 4 12.95 10.00 -26.82
N GLY A 5 11.98 10.92 -26.85
CA GLY A 5 11.64 11.81 -25.76
C GLY A 5 10.29 11.48 -25.11
N ARG A 6 10.37 10.79 -23.96
CA ARG A 6 9.56 10.97 -22.74
C ARG A 6 8.07 10.59 -22.77
N GLY A 7 7.77 9.46 -22.14
CA GLY A 7 6.43 9.04 -21.74
C GLY A 7 5.92 9.81 -20.51
N ALA A 8 5.34 10.99 -20.74
CA ALA A 8 4.46 11.62 -19.75
C ALA A 8 3.02 11.55 -20.29
N THR A 9 2.14 10.84 -19.60
CA THR A 9 0.70 10.86 -19.89
C THR A 9 0.16 12.26 -19.59
N LEU A 10 -0.09 13.03 -20.65
CA LEU A 10 -0.62 14.39 -20.57
C LEU A 10 -2.13 14.33 -20.33
N ARG A 11 -2.60 14.86 -19.20
CA ARG A 11 -4.03 15.10 -18.96
C ARG A 11 -4.35 16.57 -19.25
N MET A 12 -5.29 16.82 -20.16
CA MET A 12 -5.78 18.16 -20.48
C MET A 12 -6.85 18.61 -19.47
N SER A 13 -6.69 19.79 -18.88
CA SER A 13 -7.71 20.45 -18.06
C SER A 13 -8.58 21.39 -18.93
N PRO A 14 -9.91 21.39 -18.81
CA PRO A 14 -10.76 22.30 -19.56
C PRO A 14 -10.68 23.69 -18.92
N GLY A 15 -9.95 24.63 -19.55
CA GLY A 15 -10.05 26.06 -19.22
C GLY A 15 -8.77 26.88 -19.27
N CYS A 16 -7.58 26.28 -19.24
CA CYS A 16 -6.34 27.04 -19.32
C CYS A 16 -5.26 26.24 -20.06
N GLY A 17 -4.84 26.74 -21.23
CA GLY A 17 -3.92 26.09 -22.17
C GLY A 17 -2.46 26.04 -21.71
N ARG A 18 -2.21 25.67 -20.45
CA ARG A 18 -0.88 25.43 -19.91
C ARG A 18 -0.81 24.02 -19.35
N LEU A 19 0.14 23.23 -19.86
CA LEU A 19 0.55 21.96 -19.30
C LEU A 19 1.13 22.22 -17.90
N CYS A 20 0.27 22.22 -16.87
CA CYS A 20 0.72 22.08 -15.50
C CYS A 20 1.25 20.64 -15.37
N ARG A 21 2.56 20.52 -15.10
CA ARG A 21 3.14 19.25 -14.66
C ARG A 21 2.30 18.76 -13.48
N VAL A 22 1.79 17.53 -13.56
CA VAL A 22 1.12 16.90 -12.41
C VAL A 22 2.08 16.97 -11.22
N SER A 23 1.64 17.61 -10.15
CA SER A 23 2.43 17.72 -8.93
C SER A 23 2.13 16.50 -8.07
N PRO A 24 3.09 16.01 -7.27
CA PRO A 24 2.86 14.87 -6.37
C PRO A 24 1.76 15.13 -5.31
N SER A 25 1.31 16.39 -5.18
CA SER A 25 0.15 16.75 -4.35
C SER A 25 -1.19 16.49 -5.05
N ASP A 26 -1.24 16.56 -6.39
CA ASP A 26 -2.42 16.17 -7.16
C ASP A 26 -2.63 14.66 -7.09
N ASP A 27 -1.56 13.85 -7.19
CA ASP A 27 -1.63 12.39 -7.00
C ASP A 27 -2.26 12.02 -5.65
N ARG A 28 -1.85 12.70 -4.56
CA ARG A 28 -2.45 12.48 -3.23
C ARG A 28 -3.93 12.86 -3.18
N SER A 29 -4.31 13.98 -3.82
CA SER A 29 -5.72 14.39 -3.90
C SER A 29 -6.57 13.43 -4.74
N GLU A 30 -6.00 12.85 -5.81
CA GLU A 30 -6.67 11.85 -6.63
C GLU A 30 -6.89 10.56 -5.85
N VAL A 31 -5.91 10.14 -5.05
CA VAL A 31 -6.01 8.96 -4.17
C VAL A 31 -7.12 9.12 -3.13
N SER A 32 -7.23 10.29 -2.49
CA SER A 32 -8.27 10.54 -1.47
C SER A 32 -9.71 10.46 -2.03
N ALA A 33 -9.89 10.60 -3.34
CA ALA A 33 -11.19 10.49 -3.99
C ALA A 33 -11.59 9.04 -4.35
N LEU A 34 -10.68 8.07 -4.22
CA LEU A 34 -10.92 6.68 -4.59
C LEU A 34 -11.74 5.93 -3.55
N SER A 35 -12.57 4.98 -4.02
CA SER A 35 -13.12 3.95 -3.13
C SER A 35 -12.03 2.94 -2.70
N TYR A 36 -12.28 2.17 -1.64
CA TYR A 36 -11.34 1.16 -1.15
C TYR A 36 -10.91 0.16 -2.23
N GLU A 37 -11.86 -0.43 -2.97
CA GLU A 37 -11.52 -1.42 -4.01
C GLU A 37 -10.71 -0.80 -5.15
N GLN A 38 -11.04 0.43 -5.56
CA GLN A 38 -10.26 1.15 -6.58
C GLN A 38 -8.84 1.46 -6.09
N ALA A 39 -8.69 1.93 -4.85
CA ALA A 39 -7.37 2.21 -4.28
C ALA A 39 -6.51 0.94 -4.16
N LYS A 40 -7.13 -0.19 -3.80
CA LYS A 40 -6.48 -1.50 -3.76
C LYS A 40 -6.05 -1.97 -5.14
N GLU A 41 -6.91 -1.86 -6.16
CA GLU A 41 -6.57 -2.23 -7.54
C GLU A 41 -5.40 -1.40 -8.08
N GLU A 42 -5.44 -0.08 -7.87
CA GLU A 42 -4.34 0.83 -8.24
C GLU A 42 -3.04 0.46 -7.50
N LEU A 43 -3.12 0.10 -6.21
CA LEU A 43 -1.96 -0.32 -5.43
C LEU A 43 -1.33 -1.60 -5.99
N VAL A 44 -2.16 -2.59 -6.37
CA VAL A 44 -1.69 -3.83 -7.00
C VAL A 44 -0.95 -3.53 -8.31
N GLU A 45 -1.47 -2.63 -9.14
CA GLU A 45 -0.80 -2.25 -10.38
C GLU A 45 0.52 -1.49 -10.14
N VAL A 46 0.59 -0.64 -9.13
CA VAL A 46 1.84 0.01 -8.71
C VAL A 46 2.89 -1.02 -8.29
N VAL A 47 2.52 -1.95 -7.40
CA VAL A 47 3.42 -3.02 -6.93
C VAL A 47 3.91 -3.86 -8.10
N ARG A 48 3.00 -4.28 -8.99
CA ARG A 48 3.35 -5.08 -10.17
C ARG A 48 4.36 -4.38 -11.08
N ARG A 49 4.25 -3.06 -11.25
CA ARG A 49 5.21 -2.26 -12.03
C ARG A 49 6.57 -2.18 -11.35
N LEU A 50 6.60 -2.02 -10.03
CA LEU A 50 7.85 -2.04 -9.25
C LEU A 50 8.55 -3.41 -9.35
N GLU A 51 7.80 -4.50 -9.23
CA GLU A 51 8.30 -5.88 -9.33
C GLU A 51 8.83 -6.22 -10.73
N THR A 52 8.30 -5.59 -11.78
CA THR A 52 8.78 -5.79 -13.16
C THR A 52 10.19 -5.21 -13.35
N GLY A 53 10.62 -4.24 -12.53
CA GLY A 53 12.00 -3.71 -12.52
C GLY A 53 12.42 -2.97 -13.80
N SER A 54 11.48 -2.59 -14.67
CA SER A 54 11.76 -1.91 -15.95
C SER A 54 11.66 -0.39 -15.88
N ALA A 55 11.32 0.17 -14.72
CA ALA A 55 11.21 1.60 -14.48
C ALA A 55 12.59 2.23 -14.18
N SER A 56 12.79 3.49 -14.57
CA SER A 56 13.94 4.27 -14.11
C SER A 56 13.89 4.53 -12.60
N LEU A 57 14.98 5.02 -12.01
CA LEU A 57 15.04 5.33 -10.58
C LEU A 57 13.98 6.38 -10.19
N GLU A 58 13.87 7.47 -10.94
CA GLU A 58 12.89 8.52 -10.67
C GLU A 58 11.44 8.01 -10.80
N GLU A 59 11.18 7.15 -11.78
CA GLU A 59 9.87 6.51 -11.93
C GLU A 59 9.58 5.53 -10.79
N SER A 60 10.58 4.78 -10.34
CA SER A 60 10.43 3.83 -9.23
C SER A 60 10.13 4.55 -7.91
N LEU A 61 10.78 5.70 -7.67
CA LEU A 61 10.49 6.54 -6.52
C LEU A 61 9.08 7.14 -6.59
N ALA A 62 8.65 7.62 -7.76
CA ALA A 62 7.30 8.14 -7.93
C ALA A 62 6.22 7.06 -7.74
N LEU A 63 6.45 5.85 -8.26
CA LEU A 63 5.58 4.70 -8.02
C LEU A 63 5.52 4.33 -6.53
N TRP A 64 6.66 4.33 -5.84
CA TRP A 64 6.70 4.07 -4.41
C TRP A 64 5.90 5.12 -3.61
N GLU A 65 6.12 6.42 -3.85
CA GLU A 65 5.37 7.48 -3.15
C GLU A 65 3.86 7.39 -3.37
N ARG A 66 3.43 7.03 -4.58
CA ARG A 66 2.01 6.79 -4.90
C ARG A 66 1.49 5.53 -4.20
N GLY A 67 2.28 4.46 -4.14
CA GLY A 67 1.96 3.24 -3.41
C GLY A 67 1.74 3.50 -1.92
N GLU A 68 2.61 4.30 -1.30
CA GLU A 68 2.47 4.71 0.10
C GLU A 68 1.17 5.51 0.34
N ALA A 69 0.84 6.44 -0.56
CA ALA A 69 -0.40 7.20 -0.46
C ALA A 69 -1.65 6.31 -0.57
N LEU A 70 -1.65 5.34 -1.50
CA LEU A 70 -2.74 4.37 -1.66
C LEU A 70 -2.88 3.46 -0.44
N ALA A 71 -1.76 2.97 0.10
CA ALA A 71 -1.75 2.14 1.31
C ALA A 71 -2.31 2.88 2.53
N ALA A 72 -1.90 4.14 2.73
CA ALA A 72 -2.42 4.98 3.80
C ALA A 72 -3.95 5.18 3.68
N HIS A 73 -4.44 5.48 2.48
CA HIS A 73 -5.88 5.63 2.24
C HIS A 73 -6.66 4.35 2.52
N CYS A 74 -6.15 3.20 2.08
CA CYS A 74 -6.74 1.90 2.40
C CYS A 74 -6.82 1.66 3.92
N GLN A 75 -5.75 1.99 4.66
CA GLN A 75 -5.74 1.86 6.11
C GLN A 75 -6.78 2.75 6.78
N GLU A 76 -6.90 4.01 6.36
CA GLU A 76 -7.90 4.95 6.89
C GLU A 76 -9.33 4.45 6.71
N TRP A 77 -9.62 3.83 5.56
CA TRP A 77 -10.91 3.19 5.28
C TRP A 77 -11.18 2.02 6.24
N LEU A 78 -10.20 1.15 6.44
CA LEU A 78 -10.32 0.00 7.35
C LEU A 78 -10.49 0.43 8.80
N ASP A 79 -9.74 1.44 9.25
CA ASP A 79 -9.87 2.01 10.59
C ASP A 79 -11.26 2.62 10.79
N GLY A 80 -11.79 3.30 9.77
CA GLY A 80 -13.15 3.83 9.78
C GLY A 80 -14.21 2.74 9.92
N ALA A 81 -14.07 1.65 9.17
CA ALA A 81 -14.96 0.49 9.28
C ALA A 81 -14.85 -0.16 10.66
N ARG A 82 -13.64 -0.30 11.20
CA ARG A 82 -13.41 -0.89 12.52
C ARG A 82 -14.08 -0.09 13.63
N ARG A 83 -13.93 1.24 13.63
CA ARG A 83 -14.60 2.12 14.62
C ARG A 83 -16.13 1.98 14.58
N ARG A 84 -16.72 1.81 13.40
CA ARG A 84 -18.17 1.61 13.26
C ARG A 84 -18.62 0.28 13.88
N LEU A 85 -17.85 -0.79 13.67
CA LEU A 85 -18.11 -2.10 14.27
C LEU A 85 -17.97 -2.06 15.79
N ASP A 86 -16.90 -1.46 16.30
CA ASP A 86 -16.68 -1.34 17.75
C ASP A 86 -17.81 -0.53 18.42
N SER A 87 -18.25 0.56 17.77
CA SER A 87 -19.40 1.35 18.25
C SER A 87 -20.70 0.54 18.29
N ALA A 88 -20.94 -0.29 17.26
CA ALA A 88 -22.11 -1.16 17.22
C ALA A 88 -22.05 -2.25 18.30
N HIS A 89 -20.88 -2.81 18.59
CA HIS A 89 -20.70 -3.79 19.66
C HIS A 89 -20.89 -3.19 21.05
N SER A 90 -20.35 -1.99 21.31
CA SER A 90 -20.53 -1.31 22.61
C SER A 90 -21.97 -0.87 22.85
N ALA A 91 -22.73 -0.52 21.79
CA ALA A 91 -24.15 -0.18 21.91
C ALA A 91 -25.04 -1.37 22.30
N VAL A 92 -24.54 -2.61 22.17
CA VAL A 92 -25.26 -3.85 22.48
C VAL A 92 -24.93 -4.38 23.90
N ALA A 93 -24.07 -3.69 24.68
CA ALA A 93 -23.80 -4.02 26.09
C ALA A 93 -24.13 -2.83 27.01
N PRO A 94 -25.03 -3.02 28.00
CA PRO A 94 -24.57 -3.58 29.26
C PRO A 94 -25.52 -4.68 29.79
N GLU A 95 -25.11 -5.94 29.66
CA GLU A 95 -25.36 -6.94 30.69
C GLU A 95 -24.05 -7.68 30.92
N GLU A 96 -23.65 -7.79 32.18
CA GLU A 96 -22.39 -8.39 32.60
C GLU A 96 -22.23 -9.81 32.04
N THR A 97 -21.11 -10.07 31.37
CA THR A 97 -20.52 -11.41 31.42
C THR A 97 -19.04 -11.23 31.68
N ALA A 98 -18.74 -11.15 32.97
CA ALA A 98 -17.48 -11.60 33.49
C ALA A 98 -17.34 -13.10 33.18
N ALA A 99 -16.50 -13.43 32.20
CA ALA A 99 -15.96 -14.77 32.05
C ALA A 99 -14.50 -14.62 31.61
N GLY A 100 -13.58 -14.88 32.56
CA GLY A 100 -12.18 -15.12 32.29
C GLY A 100 -12.01 -16.19 31.20
N THR A 101 -10.88 -16.27 30.53
CA THR A 101 -9.66 -16.78 31.17
C THR A 101 -8.46 -16.37 30.31
N GLU A 102 -7.53 -15.62 30.89
CA GLU A 102 -6.14 -15.67 30.46
C GLU A 102 -5.58 -17.04 30.85
N THR A 103 -5.00 -17.77 29.89
CA THR A 103 -3.85 -18.63 30.17
C THR A 103 -2.77 -18.30 29.14
N PRO A 104 -1.69 -17.62 29.53
CA PRO A 104 -0.48 -17.53 28.72
C PRO A 104 0.32 -18.82 28.94
N ALA A 105 0.10 -19.83 28.11
CA ALA A 105 0.88 -21.06 28.12
C ALA A 105 0.98 -21.69 26.74
N ASP A 106 1.60 -20.97 25.79
CA ASP A 106 2.32 -21.51 24.62
C ASP A 106 3.25 -20.40 24.09
N ARG A 107 4.19 -19.94 24.93
CA ARG A 107 5.25 -19.02 24.52
C ARG A 107 6.61 -19.71 24.32
N GLU A 108 6.78 -21.01 24.59
CA GLU A 108 8.11 -21.63 24.46
C GLU A 108 8.08 -23.03 23.83
N ALA A 109 8.35 -23.07 22.51
CA ALA A 109 9.09 -24.08 21.72
C ALA A 109 8.71 -23.86 20.23
N ALA A 110 9.56 -23.52 19.27
CA ALA A 110 11.01 -23.57 19.15
C ALA A 110 11.50 -22.43 18.25
N LEU A 111 12.45 -21.63 18.75
CA LEU A 111 13.53 -21.16 17.89
C LEU A 111 14.56 -22.29 17.88
N ASP A 112 14.64 -23.03 16.78
CA ASP A 112 15.83 -23.82 16.45
C ASP A 112 15.98 -23.86 14.92
N ASP A 113 17.05 -23.21 14.47
CA ASP A 113 17.95 -23.58 13.39
C ASP A 113 17.40 -24.00 11.99
N ALA A 114 17.54 -23.08 11.03
CA ALA A 114 18.02 -23.41 9.67
C ALA A 114 18.51 -22.14 8.95
N ALA A 115 19.53 -21.51 9.53
CA ALA A 115 20.36 -20.52 8.85
C ALA A 115 21.81 -21.02 8.82
N ALA A 116 22.07 -22.07 8.06
CA ALA A 116 23.41 -22.39 7.54
C ALA A 116 23.29 -23.40 6.39
N GLY A 117 23.65 -22.99 5.18
CA GLY A 117 23.92 -23.93 4.09
C GLY A 117 23.44 -23.53 2.70
N VAL A 118 23.75 -22.31 2.23
CA VAL A 118 24.02 -22.16 0.79
C VAL A 118 25.51 -22.42 0.63
N PRO A 119 25.95 -23.58 0.10
CA PRO A 119 27.27 -23.65 -0.49
C PRO A 119 27.23 -22.91 -1.82
N GLU A 120 27.86 -21.74 -1.82
CA GLU A 120 28.40 -21.10 -3.02
C GLU A 120 29.70 -21.86 -3.43
N GLU A 121 30.02 -21.78 -4.72
CA GLU A 121 31.31 -22.06 -5.40
C GLU A 121 31.47 -23.50 -5.97
N ASP A 122 31.38 -23.71 -7.29
CA ASP A 122 32.38 -23.40 -8.35
C ASP A 122 33.60 -24.35 -8.28
N GLU A 123 33.57 -25.46 -9.04
CA GLU A 123 34.74 -25.96 -9.82
C GLU A 123 34.41 -27.23 -10.64
N ARG A 124 34.47 -27.06 -11.98
CA ARG A 124 34.87 -28.01 -13.04
C ARG A 124 33.83 -28.92 -13.73
#